data_AF-A0AAV5WF36-F1
#
_entry.id   AF-A0AAV5WF36-F1
#
_cell.length_a   1.000
_cell.length_b   1.000
_cell.length_c   1.000
_cell.angle_alpha   90.00
_cell.angle_beta   90.00
_cell.angle_gamma   90.00
#
_symmetry.space_group_name_H-M   'P 1'
#
loop_
_entity.id
_entity.type
_entity.pdbx_description
1 polymer ?
#
loop_
_entity_poly.entity_id
_entity_poly.type
_entity_poly.pdbx_seq_one_letter_code
_entity_poly.pdbx_strand_id
1 'polypeptide(L)'
;GQLSTMTVPDSYPEIPIIPIVRYPFFPTFIKRVDITKDDGLKEALRRQMDMRQPYAGVSKSPIVSSLSELYNVGSFVSITEFRDMGSVIE
;
A
#
# COMPACT_ATOMS: atom_id res chain seq x y z
N GLY A 1 -24.96 1.35 18.32
CA GLY A 1 -24.49 1.95 17.06
C GLY A 1 -24.20 0.82 16.10
N GLN A 2 -24.81 0.81 14.92
CA GLN A 2 -24.58 -0.23 13.93
C GLN A 2 -23.11 -0.20 13.50
N LEU A 3 -22.40 -1.30 13.75
CA LEU A 3 -21.09 -1.57 13.18
C LEU A 3 -21.30 -1.75 11.67
N SER A 4 -21.03 -0.70 10.90
CA SER A 4 -20.95 -0.79 9.45
C SER A 4 -19.89 -1.85 9.16
N THR A 5 -20.29 -3.01 8.65
CA THR A 5 -19.36 -4.00 8.11
C THR A 5 -18.58 -3.30 7.02
N MET A 6 -17.27 -3.10 7.25
CA MET A 6 -16.39 -2.48 6.27
C MET A 6 -16.21 -3.51 5.15
N THR A 7 -17.17 -3.57 4.23
CA THR A 7 -17.18 -4.53 3.13
C THR A 7 -16.10 -4.11 2.15
N VAL A 8 -14.98 -4.83 2.13
CA VAL A 8 -13.99 -4.68 1.07
C VAL A 8 -14.68 -5.05 -0.25
N PRO A 9 -14.77 -4.14 -1.24
CA PRO A 9 -15.41 -4.44 -2.51
C PRO A 9 -14.59 -5.45 -3.31
N ASP A 10 -15.24 -6.29 -4.11
CA ASP A 10 -14.61 -7.32 -4.96
C ASP A 10 -13.57 -6.77 -5.94
N SER A 11 -13.68 -5.49 -6.31
CA SER A 11 -12.72 -4.81 -7.17
C SER A 11 -12.47 -3.40 -6.67
N TYR A 12 -11.21 -3.07 -6.42
CA TYR A 12 -10.76 -1.73 -6.06
C TYR A 12 -9.96 -1.14 -7.24
N PRO A 13 -10.42 -0.06 -7.88
CA PRO A 13 -9.83 0.40 -9.14
C PRO A 13 -8.52 1.19 -8.99
N GLU A 14 -8.30 1.87 -7.86
CA GLU A 14 -7.18 2.81 -7.68
C GLU A 14 -6.47 2.63 -6.34
N ILE A 15 -5.71 1.54 -6.20
CA ILE A 15 -4.90 1.28 -5.00
C ILE A 15 -3.42 1.56 -5.29
N PRO A 16 -2.70 2.31 -4.43
CA PRO A 16 -1.26 2.46 -4.55
C PRO A 16 -0.56 1.10 -4.41
N ILE A 17 0.40 0.83 -5.30
CA ILE A 17 1.21 -0.39 -5.28
C ILE A 17 2.58 -0.05 -4.69
N ILE A 18 2.94 -0.76 -3.63
CA ILE A 18 4.24 -0.66 -2.97
C ILE A 18 5.12 -1.81 -3.48
N PRO A 19 6.16 -1.52 -4.29
CA PRO A 19 7.11 -2.54 -4.72
C PRO A 19 8.03 -2.95 -3.57
N ILE A 20 8.15 -4.25 -3.33
CA ILE A 20 8.96 -4.84 -2.26
C ILE A 20 9.98 -5.84 -2.78
N VAL A 21 11.25 -5.62 -2.44
CA VAL A 21 12.38 -6.38 -3.00
C VAL A 21 12.58 -7.74 -2.33
N ARG A 22 12.32 -7.84 -1.01
CA ARG A 22 12.91 -8.92 -0.21
C ARG A 22 11.99 -10.10 0.14
N TYR A 23 10.71 -9.90 0.46
CA TYR A 23 9.87 -11.01 0.94
C TYR A 23 8.39 -10.83 0.58
N PRO A 24 7.74 -11.81 -0.08
CA PRO A 24 6.29 -11.80 -0.26
C PRO A 24 5.60 -11.83 1.12
N PHE A 25 4.57 -11.02 1.30
CA PHE A 25 3.80 -10.99 2.54
C PHE A 25 2.94 -12.25 2.64
N PHE A 26 3.06 -12.97 3.75
CA PHE A 26 2.12 -14.03 4.09
C PHE A 26 0.88 -13.42 4.75
N PRO A 27 -0.32 -13.98 4.54
CA PRO A 27 -1.50 -13.59 5.31
C PRO A 27 -1.18 -13.63 6.81
N THR A 28 -1.61 -12.61 7.56
CA THR A 28 -1.31 -12.33 8.98
C THR A 28 0.05 -11.70 9.32
N PHE A 29 0.91 -11.42 8.35
CA PHE A 29 2.20 -10.77 8.62
C PHE A 29 2.07 -9.24 8.67
N ILE A 30 2.44 -8.63 9.79
CA ILE A 30 2.56 -7.17 9.91
C ILE A 30 4.04 -6.80 9.70
N LYS A 31 4.31 -5.92 8.75
CA LYS A 31 5.64 -5.39 8.50
C LYS A 31 5.58 -3.88 8.36
N ARG A 32 6.52 -3.20 9.00
CA ARG A 32 6.77 -1.78 8.78
C ARG A 32 7.52 -1.57 7.45
N VAL A 33 7.14 -0.55 6.69
CA VAL A 33 7.74 -0.21 5.41
C VAL A 33 8.05 1.28 5.39
N ASP A 34 9.33 1.64 5.32
CA ASP A 34 9.73 3.05 5.25
C ASP A 34 9.87 3.50 3.78
N ILE A 35 9.04 4.46 3.37
CA ILE A 35 9.03 5.05 2.02
C ILE A 35 9.77 6.38 2.05
N THR A 36 10.94 6.41 1.41
CA THR A 36 11.86 7.57 1.46
C THR A 36 12.07 8.25 0.12
N LYS A 37 12.12 7.48 -0.98
CA LYS A 37 12.58 7.98 -2.29
C LYS A 37 11.48 8.38 -3.26
N ASP A 38 10.27 7.84 -3.10
CA ASP A 38 9.21 7.97 -4.10
C ASP A 38 8.14 8.94 -3.61
N ASP A 39 8.21 10.20 -4.06
CA ASP A 39 7.25 11.23 -3.62
C ASP A 39 5.85 11.02 -4.20
N GLY A 40 5.73 10.44 -5.40
CA GLY A 40 4.43 10.11 -6.00
C GLY A 40 3.66 9.06 -5.20
N LEU A 41 4.37 8.01 -4.74
CA LEU A 41 3.82 6.99 -3.85
C LEU A 41 3.44 7.58 -2.48
N LYS A 42 4.25 8.50 -1.95
CA LYS A 42 3.92 9.21 -0.71
C LYS A 42 2.62 10.00 -0.84
N GLU A 43 2.46 10.77 -1.91
CA GLU A 43 1.23 11.52 -2.17
C GLU A 43 0.02 10.60 -2.37
N ALA A 44 0.18 9.49 -3.10
CA ALA A 44 -0.88 8.51 -3.30
C ALA A 44 -1.34 7.87 -1.97
N LEU A 45 -0.39 7.52 -1.09
CA LEU A 45 -0.70 6.98 0.24
C LEU A 45 -1.36 8.02 1.14
N ARG A 46 -0.87 9.26 1.16
CA ARG A 46 -1.52 10.37 1.89
C ARG A 46 -2.97 10.55 1.45
N ARG A 47 -3.23 10.54 0.14
CA ARG A 47 -4.59 10.67 -0.42
C ARG A 47 -5.49 9.49 -0.05
N GLN A 48 -4.97 8.26 -0.04
CA GLN A 48 -5.71 7.07 0.42
C GLN A 48 -6.08 7.15 1.91
N MET A 49 -5.15 7.60 2.74
CA MET A 49 -5.41 7.80 4.17
C MET A 49 -6.44 8.91 4.42
N ASP A 50 -6.40 10.00 3.65
CA ASP A 50 -7.41 11.08 3.71
C ASP A 50 -8.82 10.57 3.32
N MET A 51 -8.90 9.71 2.30
CA MET A 51 -10.13 9.03 1.90
C MET A 51 -10.60 7.96 2.90
N ARG A 52 -9.89 7.76 4.01
CA ARG A 52 -10.15 6.72 5.03
C ARG A 52 -10.18 5.31 4.42
N GLN A 53 -9.35 5.09 3.42
CA GLN A 53 -9.17 3.82 2.73
C GLN A 53 -7.74 3.33 2.98
N PRO A 54 -7.48 2.73 4.16
CA PRO A 54 -6.15 2.31 4.56
C PRO A 54 -5.77 0.99 3.85
N TYR A 55 -5.73 0.99 2.53
CA TYR A 55 -5.45 -0.18 1.71
C TYR A 55 -4.35 0.10 0.70
N ALA A 56 -3.47 -0.88 0.52
CA ALA A 56 -2.40 -0.84 -0.45
C ALA A 56 -2.24 -2.20 -1.14
N GLY A 57 -1.69 -2.19 -2.34
CA GLY A 57 -1.18 -3.39 -3.00
C GLY A 57 0.31 -3.54 -2.71
N VAL A 58 0.79 -4.75 -2.47
CA VAL A 58 2.24 -5.03 -2.46
C VAL A 58 2.59 -5.96 -3.61
N SER A 59 3.66 -5.63 -4.35
CA SER A 59 4.14 -6.46 -5.46
C SER A 59 5.63 -6.74 -5.33
N LYS A 60 6.06 -7.96 -5.66
CA LYS A 60 7.44 -8.40 -5.52
C LYS A 60 8.26 -7.95 -6.75
N SER A 61 8.59 -6.67 -6.83
CA SER A 61 9.49 -6.14 -7.86
C SER A 61 10.75 -5.52 -7.25
N PRO A 62 11.95 -5.82 -7.81
CA PRO A 62 13.22 -5.41 -7.22
C PRO A 62 13.51 -3.91 -7.36
N ILE A 63 13.20 -3.32 -8.52
CA ILE A 63 13.31 -1.89 -8.83
C ILE A 63 12.24 -1.65 -9.90
N VAL A 64 11.42 -0.63 -9.72
CA VAL A 64 10.31 -0.32 -10.65
C VAL A 64 10.49 1.11 -11.08
N SER A 65 10.74 1.32 -12.37
CA SER A 65 10.85 2.66 -12.97
C SER A 65 9.55 3.06 -13.66
N SER A 66 8.69 2.08 -13.98
CA SER A 66 7.38 2.27 -14.60
C SER A 66 6.38 1.23 -14.11
N LEU A 67 5.09 1.59 -14.06
CA LEU A 67 4.01 0.67 -13.65
C LEU A 67 3.98 -0.61 -14.51
N SER A 68 4.46 -0.55 -15.76
CA SER A 68 4.57 -1.70 -16.66
C SER A 68 5.58 -2.77 -16.21
N GLU A 69 6.50 -2.43 -15.31
CA GLU A 69 7.50 -3.35 -14.75
C GLU A 69 7.00 -4.05 -13.46
N LEU A 70 5.80 -3.68 -12.99
CA LEU A 70 5.16 -4.37 -11.88
C LEU A 70 4.62 -5.71 -12.36
N TYR A 71 4.87 -6.76 -11.58
CA TYR A 71 4.16 -8.02 -11.78
C TYR A 71 2.66 -7.79 -11.59
N ASN A 72 1.86 -8.36 -12.49
CA ASN A 72 0.39 -8.32 -12.43
C ASN A 72 -0.20 -9.20 -11.30
N VAL A 73 0.67 -9.72 -10.43
CA VAL A 73 0.34 -10.49 -9.23
C VAL A 73 0.92 -9.77 -8.02
N GLY A 74 0.09 -9.57 -7.01
CA GLY A 74 0.44 -8.88 -5.77
C GLY A 74 -0.44 -9.35 -4.62
N SER A 75 -0.19 -8.83 -3.44
CA SER A 75 -1.04 -9.08 -2.27
C SER A 75 -1.75 -7.79 -1.88
N PHE A 76 -3.04 -7.89 -1.58
CA PHE A 76 -3.80 -6.79 -0.99
C PHE A 76 -3.52 -6.73 0.51
N VAL A 77 -3.18 -5.54 1.01
CA VAL A 77 -2.83 -5.33 2.42
C VAL A 77 -3.62 -4.16 3.00
N SER A 78 -3.94 -4.27 4.29
CA SER A 78 -4.50 -3.18 5.08
C SER A 78 -3.41 -2.48 5.89
N ILE A 79 -3.40 -1.15 5.86
CA ILE A 79 -2.51 -0.30 6.62
C ILE A 79 -3.05 -0.20 8.05
N THR A 80 -2.32 -0.75 9.01
CA THR A 80 -2.73 -0.77 10.43
C THR A 80 -2.22 0.46 11.19
N GLU A 81 -1.03 0.92 10.84
CA GLU A 81 -0.42 2.14 11.37
C GLU A 81 0.15 2.92 10.19
N PHE A 82 0.00 4.24 10.21
CA PHE A 82 0.51 5.16 9.18
C PHE A 82 1.12 6.37 9.87
N ARG A 83 2.38 6.67 9.55
CA ARG A 83 3.10 7.80 10.13
C ARG A 83 3.73 8.64 9.03
N ASP A 84 3.27 9.88 8.89
CA ASP A 84 3.86 10.85 7.98
C ASP A 84 4.87 11.73 8.73
N MET A 85 6.14 11.65 8.34
CA MET A 85 7.22 12.50 8.86
C MET A 85 7.69 13.53 7.81
N GLY A 86 6.86 13.84 6.82
CA GLY A 86 7.20 14.71 5.70
C GLY A 86 8.12 14.04 4.67
N SER A 87 9.40 13.84 5.01
CA SER A 87 10.41 13.26 4.12
C SER A 87 10.31 11.73 4.02
N VAL A 88 9.79 11.09 5.08
CA VAL A 88 9.64 9.64 5.20
C VAL A 88 8.20 9.34 5.60
N ILE A 89 7.61 8.31 4.98
CA ILE A 89 6.35 7.72 5.40
C ILE A 89 6.61 6.32 5.93
N GLU A 90 5.96 5.98 7.05
CA GLU A 90 6.07 4.72 7.80
C GLU A 90 4.74 3.98 7.91
#